data_AF-R5IYI0-F1
#
_entry.id   AF-R5IYI0-F1
#
_cell.length_a   1.000
_cell.length_b   1.000
_cell.length_c   1.000
_cell.angle_alpha   90.00
_cell.angle_beta   90.00
_cell.angle_gamma   90.00
#
_symmetry.space_group_name_H-M   'P 1'
#
loop_
_entity.id
_entity.type
_entity.pdbx_description
1 polymer ?
#
loop_
_entity_poly.entity_id
_entity_poly.type
_entity_poly.pdbx_seq_one_letter_code
_entity_poly.pdbx_strand_id
1 'polypeptide(L)'
;MNRKALTSLDAYDKTIVQLGAAGLVMAPYLALTGGFSGLHLTALSAGLMLLVSLTHTAIPYAMYFGAMVRLPTQTVALMSYLDPITALILSALVLHEPLSPAGLAGAVLVLGSTILSELWAGKKQ
;
A
#
# COMPACT_ATOMS: atom_id res chain seq x y z
N MET A 1 -19.75 -1.82 17.51
CA MET A 1 -18.85 -2.84 16.92
C MET A 1 -17.54 -2.82 17.67
N ASN A 2 -17.25 -3.93 18.36
CA ASN A 2 -16.23 -4.06 19.38
C ASN A 2 -14.84 -4.19 18.72
N ARG A 3 -14.02 -3.14 18.82
CA ARG A 3 -12.66 -3.01 18.26
C ARG A 3 -11.68 -3.82 19.11
N LYS A 4 -11.87 -5.14 19.18
CA LYS A 4 -10.86 -6.03 19.77
C LYS A 4 -9.58 -5.87 18.95
N ALA A 5 -8.47 -5.68 19.65
CA ALA A 5 -7.14 -5.52 19.10
C ALA A 5 -6.94 -6.43 17.89
N LEU A 6 -6.52 -5.82 16.78
CA LEU A 6 -6.04 -6.51 15.58
C LEU A 6 -4.85 -7.38 16.01
N THR A 7 -5.14 -8.57 16.51
CA THR A 7 -4.13 -9.59 16.77
C THR A 7 -3.43 -9.84 15.45
N SER A 8 -2.10 -9.93 15.43
CA SER A 8 -1.31 -10.04 14.20
C SER A 8 -1.83 -11.14 13.27
N LEU A 9 -2.35 -12.23 13.84
CA LEU A 9 -3.03 -13.31 13.11
C LEU A 9 -4.18 -12.79 12.21
N ASP A 10 -5.06 -11.92 12.72
CA ASP A 10 -6.17 -11.31 11.95
C ASP A 10 -5.67 -10.37 10.86
N ALA A 11 -4.53 -9.71 11.07
CA ALA A 11 -3.91 -8.85 10.06
C ALA A 11 -3.28 -9.66 8.92
N TYR A 12 -2.54 -10.74 9.24
CA TYR A 12 -2.01 -11.68 8.24
C TYR A 12 -3.13 -12.34 7.44
N ASP A 13 -4.20 -12.81 8.11
CA ASP A 13 -5.34 -13.45 7.45
C ASP A 13 -6.00 -12.52 6.44
N LYS A 14 -6.22 -11.24 6.80
CA LYS A 14 -6.76 -10.22 5.88
C LYS A 14 -5.86 -10.00 4.68
N THR A 15 -4.55 -9.93 4.88
CA THR A 15 -3.60 -9.71 3.79
C THR A 15 -3.52 -10.90 2.85
N ILE A 16 -3.49 -12.13 3.38
CA ILE A 16 -3.53 -13.36 2.57
C ILE A 16 -4.80 -13.38 1.72
N VAL A 17 -5.96 -13.13 2.33
CA VAL A 17 -7.25 -13.09 1.62
C VAL A 17 -7.26 -11.97 0.58
N GLN A 18 -6.75 -10.79 0.90
CA GLN A 18 -6.71 -9.65 -0.01
C GLN A 18 -5.79 -9.89 -1.21
N LEU A 19 -4.56 -10.38 -1.01
CA LEU A 19 -3.63 -10.70 -2.10
C LEU A 19 -4.19 -11.84 -2.96
N GLY A 20 -4.76 -12.87 -2.33
CA GLY A 20 -5.43 -13.97 -3.02
C GLY A 20 -6.60 -13.49 -3.88
N ALA A 21 -7.48 -12.65 -3.30
CA ALA A 21 -8.60 -12.06 -4.02
C ALA A 21 -8.13 -11.14 -5.16
N ALA A 22 -7.10 -10.32 -4.95
CA ALA A 22 -6.53 -9.47 -6.00
C ALA A 22 -5.99 -10.30 -7.17
N GLY A 23 -5.25 -11.38 -6.88
CA GLY A 23 -4.79 -12.33 -7.90
C GLY A 23 -5.94 -13.01 -8.64
N LEU A 24 -6.97 -13.43 -7.89
CA LEU A 24 -8.17 -14.06 -8.45
C LEU A 24 -8.97 -13.11 -9.35
N VAL A 25 -9.02 -11.82 -9.04
CA VAL A 25 -9.67 -10.79 -9.87
C VAL A 25 -8.82 -10.45 -11.10
N MET A 26 -7.49 -10.41 -10.96
CA MET A 26 -6.60 -10.11 -12.09
C MET A 26 -6.50 -11.26 -13.09
N ALA A 27 -6.64 -12.52 -12.67
CA ALA A 27 -6.60 -13.68 -13.55
C ALA A 27 -7.63 -13.63 -14.72
N PRO A 28 -8.94 -13.44 -14.50
CA PRO A 28 -9.91 -13.30 -15.57
C PRO A 28 -9.69 -12.01 -16.38
N TYR A 29 -9.26 -10.92 -15.75
CA TYR A 29 -8.94 -9.68 -16.47
C TYR A 29 -7.81 -9.90 -17.49
N LEU A 30 -6.72 -10.57 -17.10
CA LEU A 30 -5.61 -10.92 -17.98
C LEU A 30 -6.03 -11.91 -19.07
N ALA A 31 -6.96 -12.83 -18.77
CA ALA A 31 -7.49 -13.77 -19.74
C ALA A 31 -8.31 -13.06 -20.83
N LEU A 32 -9.17 -12.12 -20.44
CA LEU A 32 -10.03 -11.36 -21.36
C LEU A 32 -9.26 -10.33 -22.19
N THR A 33 -8.20 -9.74 -21.64
CA THR A 33 -7.38 -8.72 -22.32
C THR A 33 -6.21 -9.32 -23.11
N GLY A 34 -6.06 -10.65 -23.09
CA GLY A 34 -4.96 -11.33 -23.78
C GLY A 34 -3.58 -11.13 -23.13
N GLY A 35 -3.53 -10.62 -21.89
CA GLY A 35 -2.28 -10.30 -21.18
C GLY A 35 -1.36 -11.51 -20.96
N PHE A 36 -1.90 -12.73 -21.00
CA PHE A 36 -1.10 -13.96 -20.97
C PHE A 36 -0.29 -14.21 -22.26
N SER A 37 -0.69 -13.63 -23.39
CA SER A 37 -0.04 -13.86 -24.69
C SER A 37 1.32 -13.16 -24.79
N GLY A 38 1.55 -12.10 -24.02
CA GLY A 38 2.83 -11.38 -23.93
C GLY A 38 3.74 -11.87 -22.80
N LEU A 39 3.37 -12.94 -22.11
CA LEU A 39 4.03 -13.40 -20.89
C LEU A 39 5.24 -14.29 -21.23
N HIS A 40 6.39 -13.67 -21.42
CA HIS A 40 7.66 -14.37 -21.65
C HIS A 40 8.35 -14.69 -20.32
N LEU A 41 8.01 -15.83 -19.72
CA LEU A 41 8.65 -16.31 -18.49
C LEU A 41 10.05 -16.88 -18.78
N THR A 42 11.04 -16.00 -18.77
CA THR A 42 12.46 -16.37 -18.75
C THR A 42 12.95 -16.48 -17.30
N ALA A 43 14.01 -17.27 -17.05
CA ALA A 43 14.62 -17.36 -15.73
C ALA A 43 15.04 -15.99 -15.17
N LEU A 44 15.53 -15.10 -16.04
CA LEU A 44 15.87 -13.72 -15.67
C LEU A 44 14.62 -12.93 -15.26
N SER A 45 13.55 -12.95 -16.07
CA SER A 45 12.31 -12.24 -15.73
C SER A 45 11.67 -12.76 -14.45
N ALA A 46 11.66 -14.08 -14.23
CA ALA A 46 11.17 -14.68 -12.99
C ALA A 46 12.03 -14.27 -11.80
N GLY A 47 13.37 -14.24 -11.96
CA GLY A 47 14.28 -13.77 -10.93
C GLY A 47 14.07 -12.29 -10.57
N LEU A 48 13.88 -11.42 -11.57
CA LEU A 48 13.58 -10.00 -11.35
C LEU A 48 12.22 -9.78 -10.70
N MET A 49 11.20 -10.55 -11.10
CA MET A 49 9.88 -10.52 -10.46
C MET A 49 9.97 -10.96 -8.99
N LEU A 50 10.69 -12.04 -8.70
CA LEU A 50 10.92 -12.47 -7.31
C LEU A 50 11.66 -11.40 -6.50
N LEU A 51 12.70 -10.80 -7.08
CA LEU A 51 13.45 -9.74 -6.43
C LEU A 51 12.53 -8.56 -6.08
N VAL A 52 11.76 -8.05 -7.04
CA VAL A 52 10.87 -6.90 -6.80
C VAL A 52 9.74 -7.24 -5.82
N SER A 53 9.13 -8.43 -5.93
CA SER A 53 8.07 -8.86 -5.01
C SER A 53 8.58 -9.03 -3.58
N LEU A 54 9.79 -9.57 -3.42
CA LEU A 54 10.39 -9.77 -2.10
C LEU A 54 10.73 -8.43 -1.45
N THR A 55 11.34 -7.51 -2.20
CA THR A 55 11.81 -6.22 -1.67
C THR A 55 10.69 -5.19 -1.48
N HIS A 56 9.69 -5.13 -2.36
CA HIS A 56 8.60 -4.16 -2.26
C HIS A 56 7.37 -4.66 -1.50
N THR A 57 7.15 -5.97 -1.41
CA THR A 57 5.92 -6.51 -0.80
C THR A 57 6.22 -7.37 0.41
N ALA A 58 6.93 -8.49 0.24
CA ALA A 58 7.03 -9.48 1.30
C ALA A 58 7.84 -9.00 2.51
N ILE A 59 9.03 -8.39 2.30
CA ILE A 59 9.85 -7.86 3.40
C ILE A 59 9.12 -6.69 4.11
N PRO A 60 8.62 -5.65 3.40
CA PRO A 60 7.91 -4.56 4.06
C PRO A 60 6.68 -5.03 4.83
N TYR A 61 5.89 -5.97 4.31
CA TYR A 61 4.74 -6.51 5.03
C TYR A 61 5.14 -7.32 6.27
N ALA A 62 6.20 -8.14 6.20
CA ALA A 62 6.71 -8.83 7.37
C ALA A 62 7.17 -7.84 8.46
N MET A 63 7.86 -6.76 8.07
CA MET A 63 8.27 -5.70 8.99
C MET A 63 7.06 -4.95 9.55
N TYR A 64 6.08 -4.61 8.71
CA TYR A 64 4.85 -3.91 9.10
C TYR A 64 4.03 -4.70 10.12
N PHE A 65 3.72 -5.96 9.82
CA PHE A 65 2.99 -6.82 10.77
C PHE A 65 3.82 -7.14 12.02
N GLY A 66 5.14 -7.29 11.89
CA GLY A 66 6.05 -7.40 13.03
C GLY A 66 6.01 -6.16 13.94
N ALA A 67 5.95 -4.97 13.35
CA ALA A 67 5.86 -3.70 14.07
C ALA A 67 4.48 -3.50 14.71
N MET A 68 3.39 -3.92 14.05
CA MET A 68 2.02 -3.83 14.59
C MET A 68 1.82 -4.60 15.91
N VAL A 69 2.62 -5.64 16.17
CA VAL A 69 2.61 -6.37 17.46
C VAL A 69 3.20 -5.53 18.59
N ARG A 70 4.10 -4.60 18.28
CA ARG A 70 4.92 -3.87 19.27
C ARG A 70 4.56 -2.39 19.38
N LEU A 71 3.99 -1.81 18.33
CA LEU A 71 3.66 -0.38 18.26
C LEU A 71 2.17 -0.14 18.46
N PRO A 72 1.78 0.94 19.17
CA PRO A 72 0.40 1.38 19.24
C PRO A 72 -0.17 1.63 17.84
N THR A 73 -1.43 1.27 17.60
CA THR A 73 -2.10 1.44 16.30
C THR A 73 -2.03 2.89 15.78
N GLN A 74 -1.97 3.87 16.69
CA GLN A 74 -1.88 5.30 16.38
C GLN A 74 -0.52 5.68 15.77
N THR A 75 0.57 5.05 16.20
CA THR A 75 1.91 5.24 15.61
C THR A 75 1.98 4.66 14.20
N VAL A 76 1.34 3.51 13.96
CA VAL A 76 1.27 2.90 12.63
C VAL A 76 0.46 3.77 11.67
N ALA A 77 -0.66 4.35 12.14
CA ALA A 77 -1.46 5.29 11.35
C ALA A 77 -0.67 6.54 10.94
N LEU A 78 0.09 7.13 11.88
CA LEU A 78 0.96 8.27 11.60
C LEU A 78 2.06 7.93 10.58
N MET A 79 2.65 6.73 10.67
CA MET A 79 3.63 6.26 9.67
C MET A 79 3.01 6.10 8.28
N SER A 80 1.76 5.62 8.18
CA SER A 80 1.06 5.53 6.89
C SER A 80 0.76 6.89 6.24
N TYR A 81 0.79 7.99 6.98
CA TYR A 81 0.70 9.33 6.39
C TYR A 81 2.01 9.81 5.78
N LEU A 82 3.13 9.20 6.13
CA LEU A 82 4.40 9.50 5.47
C LEU A 82 4.40 9.00 4.02
N ASP A 83 3.65 7.95 3.68
CA ASP A 83 3.57 7.43 2.31
C ASP A 83 3.12 8.51 1.29
N PRO A 84 1.94 9.15 1.42
CA PRO A 84 1.53 10.18 0.47
C PRO A 84 2.42 11.43 0.50
N ILE A 85 2.96 11.80 1.66
CA ILE A 85 3.86 12.96 1.79
C ILE A 85 5.18 12.70 1.07
N THR A 86 5.81 11.56 1.31
CA THR A 86 7.06 11.17 0.67
C THR A 86 6.88 10.94 -0.83
N ALA A 87 5.77 10.34 -1.25
CA ALA A 87 5.44 10.22 -2.67
C ALA A 87 5.35 11.59 -3.36
N LEU A 88 4.70 12.58 -2.73
CA LEU A 88 4.61 13.94 -3.27
C LEU A 88 5.97 14.64 -3.33
N ILE A 89 6.77 14.53 -2.27
CA ILE A 89 8.12 15.12 -2.21
C ILE A 89 9.02 14.50 -3.28
N LEU A 90 9.04 13.16 -3.39
CA LEU A 90 9.85 12.46 -4.38
C LEU A 90 9.37 12.75 -5.81
N SER A 91 8.05 12.81 -6.04
CA SER A 91 7.50 13.21 -7.33
C SER A 91 7.97 14.62 -7.74
N ALA A 92 7.90 15.58 -6.82
CA ALA A 92 8.33 16.95 -7.09
C ALA A 92 9.85 17.12 -7.25
N LEU A 93 10.64 16.47 -6.38
CA LEU A 93 12.10 16.68 -6.31
C LEU A 93 12.91 15.74 -7.20
N VAL A 94 12.49 14.48 -7.35
CA VAL A 94 13.24 13.48 -8.12
C VAL A 94 12.75 13.45 -9.56
N LEU A 95 11.44 13.47 -9.76
CA LEU A 95 10.84 13.33 -11.09
C LEU A 95 10.74 14.67 -11.84
N HIS A 96 10.86 15.82 -11.14
CA HIS A 96 10.72 17.17 -11.69
C HIS A 96 9.43 17.38 -12.50
N GLU A 97 8.40 16.58 -12.24
CA GLU A 97 7.15 16.68 -12.97
C GLU A 97 6.43 17.97 -12.56
N PRO A 98 6.02 18.82 -13.52
CA PRO A 98 5.23 19.99 -13.19
C PRO A 98 3.91 19.50 -12.60
N LEU A 99 3.72 19.73 -11.30
CA LEU A 99 2.49 19.41 -10.59
C LEU A 99 1.35 20.15 -11.28
N SER A 100 0.62 19.44 -12.13
CA SER A 100 -0.55 20.00 -12.81
C SER A 100 -1.55 20.52 -11.75
N PRO A 101 -2.41 21.49 -12.08
CA PRO A 101 -3.42 21.98 -11.14
C PRO A 101 -4.29 20.84 -10.58
N ALA A 102 -4.56 19.81 -11.38
CA ALA A 102 -5.25 18.59 -10.95
C ALA A 102 -4.42 17.74 -9.97
N GLY A 103 -3.12 17.60 -10.20
CA GLY A 103 -2.19 16.93 -9.28
C GLY A 103 -2.09 17.65 -7.93
N LEU A 104 -2.06 18.99 -7.94
CA LEU A 104 -2.06 19.79 -6.73
C LEU A 104 -3.38 19.64 -5.95
N ALA A 105 -4.52 19.66 -6.64
CA ALA A 105 -5.83 19.42 -6.02
C ALA A 105 -5.93 18.00 -5.42
N GLY A 106 -5.41 16.99 -6.13
CA GLY A 106 -5.31 15.62 -5.62
C GLY A 106 -4.43 15.52 -4.37
N ALA A 107 -3.28 16.19 -4.37
CA ALA A 107 -2.38 16.25 -3.22
C ALA A 107 -3.05 16.90 -2.00
N VAL A 108 -3.74 18.03 -2.19
CA VAL A 108 -4.50 18.70 -1.13
C VAL A 108 -5.62 17.82 -0.60
N LEU A 109 -6.33 17.09 -1.46
CA LEU A 109 -7.38 16.15 -1.05
C LEU A 109 -6.81 15.00 -0.20
N VAL A 110 -5.73 14.37 -0.65
CA VAL A 110 -5.10 13.25 0.08
C VAL A 110 -4.55 13.75 1.41
N LEU A 111 -3.73 14.79 1.43
CA LEU A 111 -3.16 15.35 2.67
C LEU A 111 -4.21 15.95 3.60
N GLY A 112 -5.24 16.59 3.05
CA GLY A 112 -6.36 17.11 3.82
C GLY A 112 -7.18 16.00 4.47
N SER A 113 -7.39 14.90 3.75
CA SER A 113 -8.13 13.73 4.29
C SER A 113 -7.37 13.04 5.41
N THR A 114 -6.04 12.92 5.31
CA THR A 114 -5.21 12.30 6.36
C THR A 114 -5.22 13.14 7.64
N ILE A 115 -5.06 14.46 7.51
CA ILE A 115 -5.13 15.39 8.64
C ILE A 115 -6.53 15.41 9.28
N LEU A 116 -7.59 15.49 8.47
CA LEU A 116 -8.97 15.50 8.98
C LEU A 116 -9.32 14.18 9.69
N SER A 117 -8.85 13.05 9.17
CA SER A 117 -9.04 11.73 9.79
C SER A 117 -8.43 11.66 11.19
N GLU A 118 -7.22 12.20 11.40
CA GLU A 118 -6.61 12.27 12.73
C GLU A 118 -7.36 13.20 13.67
N LEU A 119 -7.73 14.40 13.21
CA LEU A 119 -8.44 15.38 14.03
C LEU A 119 -9.82 14.86 14.50
N TRP A 120 -10.50 14.06 13.68
CA TRP A 120 -11.75 13.40 14.07
C TRP A 120 -11.54 12.14 14.90
N ALA A 121 -10.49 11.35 14.65
CA ALA A 121 -10.16 10.18 15.45
C ALA A 121 -9.76 10.56 16.89
N GLY A 122 -9.01 11.66 17.06
CA GLY A 122 -8.60 12.17 18.38
C GLY A 122 -9.74 12.74 19.22
N LYS A 123 -10.86 13.17 18.61
CA LYS A 123 -12.07 13.64 19.34
C LYS A 123 -12.95 12.50 19.87
N LYS A 124 -12.70 11.27 19.46
CA LYS A 124 -13.53 10.10 19.81
C LYS A 124 -12.82 9.12 20.76
N GLN A 125 -11.65 9.51 21.28
CA GLN A 125 -10.93 8.81 22.36
C GLN A 125 -11.45 9.25 23.73
#